data_AF-A0A8K0L4Q4-F1
#
_entry.id   AF-A0A8K0L4Q4-F1
#
_cell.length_a   1.000
_cell.length_b   1.000
_cell.length_c   1.000
_cell.angle_alpha   90.00
_cell.angle_beta   90.00
_cell.angle_gamma   90.00
#
_symmetry.space_group_name_H-M   'P 1'
#
loop_
_entity.id
_entity.type
_entity.pdbx_description
1 polymer ?
#
loop_
_entity_poly.entity_id
_entity_poly.type
_entity_poly.pdbx_seq_one_letter_code
_entity_poly.pdbx_strand_id
1 'polypeptide(L)'
;MADRLTQLQDCLDDLATQMFASLRYINSHHSFASIPGQPDQAPTTQKNEDGTQPVMQDAANDIVPDDPAVFQASLRELARDLVLKEQQIEYLIGVLPGIGNSASEQNERIERLDKELRDVEEDRKRAAKDRDEMKVVVENLVKGARRVY
;
A
#
# COMPACT_ATOMS: atom_id res chain seq x y z
N MET A 1 -5.16 -11.29 8.16
CA MET A 1 -4.44 -10.25 7.40
C MET A 1 -3.06 -10.07 8.01
N ALA A 2 -2.08 -10.87 7.59
CA ALA A 2 -0.71 -10.82 8.10
C ALA A 2 0.22 -9.92 7.26
N ASP A 3 -0.27 -9.44 6.11
CA ASP A 3 0.53 -8.75 5.11
C ASP A 3 0.69 -7.23 5.38
N ARG A 4 0.67 -6.83 6.65
CA ARG A 4 0.79 -5.41 7.05
C ARG A 4 2.22 -4.90 6.96
N LEU A 5 3.19 -5.78 7.23
CA LEU A 5 4.61 -5.43 7.12
C LEU A 5 5.02 -5.21 5.67
N THR A 6 4.50 -6.01 4.73
CA THR A 6 4.71 -5.80 3.29
C THR A 6 4.03 -4.53 2.82
N GLN A 7 2.78 -4.28 3.22
CA GLN A 7 2.09 -3.00 2.92
C GLN A 7 2.87 -1.77 3.42
N LEU A 8 3.55 -1.87 4.57
CA LEU A 8 4.41 -0.80 5.08
C LEU A 8 5.65 -0.61 4.19
N GLN A 9 6.27 -1.69 3.71
CA GLN A 9 7.38 -1.62 2.76
C GLN A 9 6.95 -0.94 1.45
N ASP A 10 5.83 -1.38 0.87
CA ASP A 10 5.29 -0.76 -0.35
C ASP A 10 4.98 0.74 -0.15
N CYS A 11 4.43 1.12 1.01
CA CYS A 11 4.16 2.53 1.32
C CYS A 11 5.43 3.37 1.47
N LEU A 12 6.52 2.80 1.99
CA LEU A 12 7.81 3.50 2.08
C LEU A 12 8.45 3.67 0.69
N ASP A 13 8.37 2.65 -0.16
CA ASP A 13 8.88 2.72 -1.53
C ASP A 13 8.10 3.73 -2.38
N ASP A 14 6.78 3.76 -2.23
CA ASP A 14 5.91 4.78 -2.82
C ASP A 14 6.31 6.19 -2.36
N LEU A 15 6.54 6.39 -1.06
CA LEU A 15 6.92 7.68 -0.49
C LEU A 15 8.27 8.15 -1.04
N ALA A 16 9.27 7.27 -1.13
CA ALA A 16 10.57 7.60 -1.72
C ALA A 16 10.43 7.99 -3.21
N THR A 17 9.59 7.27 -3.95
CA THR A 17 9.29 7.56 -5.36
C THR A 17 8.61 8.93 -5.51
N GLN A 18 7.63 9.23 -4.66
CA GLN A 18 6.94 10.52 -4.64
C GLN A 18 7.88 11.66 -4.26
N MET A 19 8.78 11.46 -3.29
CA MET A 19 9.80 12.46 -2.94
C MET A 19 10.70 12.78 -4.13
N PHE A 20 11.22 11.75 -4.82
CA PHE A 20 12.03 11.96 -6.01
C PHE A 20 11.26 12.65 -7.15
N ALA A 21 10.02 12.21 -7.42
CA ALA A 21 9.18 12.81 -8.44
C ALA A 21 8.87 14.28 -8.12
N SER A 22 8.60 14.61 -6.86
CA SER A 22 8.33 15.98 -6.42
C SER A 22 9.55 16.90 -6.60
N LEU A 23 10.75 16.46 -6.21
CA LEU A 23 11.99 17.19 -6.44
C LEU A 23 12.27 17.39 -7.93
N ARG A 24 12.05 16.34 -8.74
CA ARG A 24 12.21 16.43 -10.20
C ARG A 24 11.25 17.45 -10.80
N TYR A 25 9.99 17.42 -10.41
CA TYR A 25 8.97 18.37 -10.88
C TYR A 25 9.34 19.81 -10.52
N ILE A 26 9.79 20.05 -9.28
CA ILE A 26 10.27 21.37 -8.85
C ILE A 26 11.45 21.82 -9.71
N ASN A 27 12.40 20.92 -9.98
CA ASN A 27 13.59 21.25 -10.75
C ASN A 27 13.30 21.50 -12.24
N SER A 28 12.27 20.89 -12.83
CA SER A 28 11.96 21.05 -14.26
C SER A 28 10.89 22.11 -14.58
N HIS A 29 10.00 22.44 -13.63
CA HIS A 29 8.86 23.33 -13.86
C HIS A 29 8.93 24.66 -13.10
N HIS A 30 10.03 24.93 -12.37
CA HIS A 30 10.16 26.21 -11.67
C HIS A 30 10.20 27.39 -12.65
N SER A 31 9.58 28.51 -12.26
CA SER A 31 9.74 29.78 -12.96
C SER A 31 11.17 30.30 -12.82
N PHE A 32 11.67 30.99 -13.85
CA PHE A 32 12.95 31.70 -13.76
C PHE A 32 12.82 32.91 -12.82
N ALA A 33 13.77 33.08 -11.92
CA ALA A 33 13.79 34.24 -11.03
C ALA A 33 14.29 35.48 -11.79
N SER A 34 13.55 36.58 -11.75
CA SER A 34 14.01 37.86 -12.31
C SER A 34 15.00 38.51 -11.34
N ILE A 35 16.27 38.60 -11.74
CA ILE A 35 17.33 39.24 -10.98
C ILE A 35 17.44 40.71 -11.43
N PRO A 36 17.29 41.70 -10.52
CA PRO A 36 17.43 43.11 -10.88
C PRO A 36 18.77 43.41 -11.53
N GLY A 37 18.75 43.93 -12.77
CA GLY A 37 19.96 44.28 -13.53
C GLY A 37 20.52 43.19 -14.46
N GLN A 38 19.89 42.01 -14.54
CA GLN A 38 20.18 41.01 -15.56
C GLN A 38 19.05 40.89 -16.58
N PRO A 39 19.36 40.61 -17.86
CA PRO A 39 18.34 40.28 -18.86
C PRO A 39 17.62 39.00 -18.45
N ASP A 40 16.30 38.97 -18.68
CA ASP A 40 15.46 37.83 -18.36
C ASP A 40 15.94 36.58 -19.13
N GLN A 41 16.26 35.52 -18.38
CA GLN A 41 16.75 34.26 -18.92
C GLN A 41 15.62 33.27 -19.23
N ALA A 42 14.36 33.68 -19.04
CA ALA A 42 13.22 32.87 -19.41
C ALA A 42 13.28 32.51 -20.91
N PRO A 43 13.10 31.23 -21.28
CA PRO A 43 13.03 30.82 -22.67
C PRO A 43 11.80 31.49 -23.29
N THR A 44 12.03 32.48 -24.14
CA THR A 44 10.96 33.07 -24.95
C THR A 44 10.44 31.99 -25.89
N THR A 45 9.26 31.45 -25.60
CA THR A 45 8.47 30.71 -26.60
C THR A 45 8.03 31.70 -27.68
N GLN A 46 8.92 32.02 -28.62
CA GLN A 46 8.56 32.71 -29.84
C GLN A 46 7.73 31.73 -30.68
N LYS A 47 6.43 32.00 -30.74
CA LYS A 47 5.52 31.34 -31.66
C LYS A 47 5.85 31.88 -33.05
N ASN A 48 6.69 31.18 -33.80
CA ASN A 48 6.95 31.51 -35.20
C ASN A 48 5.66 31.29 -36.01
N GLU A 49 5.24 32.32 -36.74
CA GLU A 49 4.04 32.34 -37.59
C GLU A 49 4.22 31.57 -38.91
N ASP A 50 5.37 30.91 -39.10
CA ASP A 50 5.69 30.16 -40.32
C ASP A 50 6.18 28.76 -39.92
N GLY A 51 5.42 27.74 -40.32
CA GLY A 51 5.44 26.37 -39.80
C GLY A 51 6.71 25.55 -40.06
N THR A 52 7.86 26.01 -39.57
CA THR A 52 9.10 25.24 -39.53
C THR A 52 9.66 25.18 -38.11
N GLN A 53 10.11 23.98 -37.76
CA GLN A 53 10.27 23.43 -36.40
C GLN A 53 11.14 24.27 -35.46
N PRO A 54 10.91 24.17 -34.12
CA PRO A 54 11.79 24.82 -33.18
C PRO A 54 13.16 24.17 -33.17
N VAL A 55 14.17 25.03 -33.07
CA VAL A 55 15.60 24.74 -32.98
C VAL A 55 15.87 23.81 -31.79
N MET A 56 16.71 22.79 -32.03
CA MET A 56 17.29 21.88 -31.02
C MET A 56 17.73 22.67 -29.77
N GLN A 57 17.00 22.50 -28.68
CA GLN A 57 17.52 22.68 -27.33
C GLN A 57 18.01 21.31 -26.85
N ASP A 58 19.18 21.29 -26.19
CA ASP A 58 19.83 20.09 -25.67
C ASP A 58 18.82 19.15 -25.00
N ALA A 59 18.81 17.89 -25.43
CA ALA A 59 17.96 16.81 -24.88
C ALA A 59 18.22 16.50 -23.38
N ALA A 60 19.05 17.31 -22.71
CA ALA A 60 19.41 17.19 -21.30
C ALA A 60 18.70 18.20 -20.39
N ASN A 61 18.07 19.26 -20.91
CA ASN A 61 17.38 20.28 -20.11
C ASN A 61 16.05 20.70 -20.75
N ASP A 62 15.06 19.81 -20.72
CA ASP A 62 13.64 20.15 -20.94
C ASP A 62 13.06 20.87 -19.71
N ILE A 63 13.60 22.07 -19.40
CA ILE A 63 12.98 22.95 -18.40
C ILE A 63 11.85 23.68 -19.11
N VAL A 64 10.61 23.25 -18.87
CA VAL A 64 9.40 23.91 -19.37
C VAL A 64 8.69 24.51 -18.16
N PRO A 65 8.84 25.82 -17.90
CA PRO A 65 8.21 26.46 -16.76
C PRO A 65 6.69 26.37 -16.87
N ASP A 66 6.05 25.98 -15.77
CA ASP A 66 4.60 26.07 -15.66
C ASP A 66 4.18 27.51 -15.35
N ASP A 67 2.91 27.84 -15.62
CA ASP A 67 2.32 29.08 -15.13
C ASP A 67 2.43 29.13 -13.60
N PRO A 68 2.85 30.25 -12.98
CA PRO A 68 3.08 30.31 -11.53
C PRO A 68 1.88 29.90 -10.68
N ALA A 69 0.65 30.14 -11.15
CA ALA A 69 -0.55 29.71 -10.43
C ALA A 69 -0.72 28.19 -10.46
N VAL A 70 -0.45 27.56 -11.61
CA VAL A 70 -0.47 26.10 -11.78
C VAL A 70 0.63 25.46 -10.94
N PHE A 71 1.86 25.97 -11.02
CA PHE A 71 2.99 25.45 -10.24
C PHE A 71 2.72 25.51 -8.71
N GLN A 72 2.16 26.61 -8.23
CA GLN A 72 1.78 26.77 -6.81
C GLN A 72 0.61 25.87 -6.38
N ALA A 73 -0.29 25.51 -7.30
CA ALA A 73 -1.34 24.54 -7.04
C ALA A 73 -0.75 23.12 -6.94
N SER A 74 0.07 22.73 -7.91
CA SER A 74 0.78 21.44 -7.94
C SER A 74 1.65 21.24 -6.71
N LEU A 75 2.39 22.26 -6.25
CA LEU A 75 3.18 22.20 -5.02
C LEU A 75 2.33 21.88 -3.78
N ARG A 76 1.13 22.46 -3.67
CA ARG A 76 0.22 22.19 -2.55
C ARG A 76 -0.35 20.79 -2.61
N GLU A 77 -0.63 20.28 -3.81
CA GLU A 77 -1.10 18.91 -4.01
C GLU A 77 -0.02 17.90 -3.64
N LEU A 78 1.20 18.07 -4.15
CA LEU A 78 2.36 17.24 -3.80
C LEU A 78 2.62 17.22 -2.29
N ALA A 79 2.58 18.39 -1.64
CA ALA A 79 2.76 18.47 -0.18
C ALA A 79 1.63 17.77 0.59
N ARG A 80 0.38 17.87 0.13
CA ARG A 80 -0.76 17.19 0.74
C ARG A 80 -0.63 15.68 0.61
N ASP A 81 -0.24 15.19 -0.56
CA ASP A 81 -0.09 13.77 -0.83
C ASP A 81 1.01 13.14 0.03
N LEU A 82 2.14 13.84 0.20
CA LEU A 82 3.21 13.41 1.10
C LEU A 82 2.73 13.29 2.55
N VAL A 83 1.99 14.28 3.06
CA VAL A 83 1.45 14.25 4.42
C VAL A 83 0.45 13.09 4.60
N LEU A 84 -0.42 12.85 3.60
CA LEU A 84 -1.36 11.74 3.66
C LEU A 84 -0.65 10.38 3.64
N LYS A 85 0.41 10.23 2.84
CA LYS A 85 1.23 9.01 2.84
C LYS A 85 1.96 8.80 4.16
N GLU A 86 2.47 9.86 4.78
CA GLU A 86 3.08 9.78 6.11
C GLU A 86 2.07 9.33 7.17
N GLN A 87 0.87 9.88 7.19
CA GLN A 87 -0.21 9.45 8.08
C GLN A 87 -0.60 7.98 7.86
N GLN A 88 -0.62 7.53 6.60
CA GLN A 88 -0.88 6.13 6.27
C GLN A 88 0.23 5.22 6.84
N ILE A 89 1.50 5.63 6.74
CA ILE A 89 2.65 4.91 7.30
C ILE A 89 2.54 4.84 8.82
N GLU A 90 2.25 5.96 9.49
CA GLU A 90 2.09 6.01 10.94
C GLU A 90 0.95 5.10 11.42
N TYR A 91 -0.19 5.13 10.73
CA TYR A 91 -1.30 4.23 11.01
C TYR A 91 -0.88 2.77 10.84
N LEU A 92 -0.20 2.43 9.74
CA LEU A 92 0.28 1.06 9.48
C LEU A 92 1.21 0.57 10.59
N ILE A 93 2.13 1.42 11.05
CA ILE A 93 3.03 1.14 12.19
C ILE A 93 2.20 0.87 13.45
N GLY A 94 1.20 1.72 13.73
CA GLY A 94 0.33 1.57 14.91
C GLY A 94 -0.50 0.28 14.93
N VAL A 95 -0.81 -0.30 13.76
CA VAL A 95 -1.57 -1.55 13.64
C VAL A 95 -0.70 -2.78 13.33
N LEU A 96 0.62 -2.68 13.45
CA LEU A 96 1.52 -3.82 13.21
C LEU A 96 1.23 -4.96 14.21
N PRO A 97 0.97 -6.19 13.73
CA PRO A 97 0.69 -7.31 14.61
C PRO A 97 1.94 -7.65 15.43
N GLY A 98 1.76 -7.83 16.74
CA GLY A 98 2.86 -8.16 17.64
C GLY A 98 3.68 -6.96 18.11
N ILE A 99 3.32 -5.73 17.72
CA ILE A 99 3.95 -4.53 18.29
C ILE A 99 3.73 -4.51 19.82
N GLY A 100 4.79 -4.24 20.57
CA GLY A 100 4.75 -4.19 22.03
C GLY A 100 4.83 -5.55 22.76
N ASN A 101 4.81 -6.69 22.05
CA ASN A 101 5.01 -8.01 22.65
C ASN A 101 6.45 -8.49 22.45
N SER A 102 7.05 -9.06 23.48
CA SER A 102 8.37 -9.68 23.37
C SER A 102 8.32 -10.98 22.58
N ALA A 103 9.45 -11.39 22.00
CA ALA A 103 9.56 -12.68 21.30
C ALA A 103 9.25 -13.87 22.22
N SER A 104 9.58 -13.76 23.52
CA SER A 104 9.26 -14.80 24.51
C SER A 104 7.76 -14.97 24.70
N GLU A 105 7.04 -13.86 24.92
CA GLU A 105 5.57 -13.89 25.07
C GLU A 105 4.87 -14.40 23.82
N GLN A 106 5.41 -14.06 22.63
CA GLN A 106 4.91 -14.58 21.36
C GLN A 106 5.11 -16.11 21.27
N ASN A 107 6.29 -16.62 21.62
CA ASN A 107 6.56 -18.06 21.65
C ASN A 107 5.67 -18.80 22.66
N GLU A 108 5.53 -18.28 23.89
CA GLU A 108 4.65 -18.87 24.89
C GLU A 108 3.18 -18.89 24.43
N ARG A 109 2.76 -17.85 23.72
CA ARG A 109 1.43 -17.82 23.10
C ARG A 109 1.29 -18.88 22.01
N ILE A 110 2.31 -19.08 21.18
CA ILE A 110 2.32 -20.13 20.15
C ILE A 110 2.21 -21.51 20.81
N GLU A 111 2.99 -21.80 21.85
CA GLU A 111 2.95 -23.09 22.54
C GLU A 111 1.59 -23.35 23.20
N ARG A 112 0.96 -22.33 23.79
CA ARG A 112 -0.39 -22.45 24.33
C ARG A 112 -1.43 -22.74 23.26
N LEU A 113 -1.40 -22.00 22.15
CA LEU A 113 -2.31 -22.21 21.04
C LEU A 113 -2.14 -23.59 20.40
N ASP A 114 -0.91 -24.11 20.31
CA ASP A 114 -0.66 -25.47 19.80
C ASP A 114 -1.27 -26.54 20.71
N LYS A 115 -1.20 -26.37 22.03
CA LYS A 115 -1.87 -27.28 22.99
C LYS A 115 -3.39 -27.21 22.85
N GLU A 116 -3.96 -26.01 22.83
CA GLU A 116 -5.41 -25.81 22.65
C GLU A 116 -5.90 -26.41 21.32
N LEU A 117 -5.13 -26.27 20.24
CA LEU A 117 -5.45 -26.88 18.95
C LEU A 117 -5.50 -28.41 19.02
N ARG A 118 -4.54 -29.03 19.72
CA ARG A 118 -4.53 -30.49 19.89
C ARG A 118 -5.73 -30.99 20.67
N ASP A 119 -6.09 -30.31 21.75
CA ASP A 119 -7.25 -30.67 22.57
C ASP A 119 -8.56 -30.57 21.76
N VAL A 120 -8.74 -29.45 21.04
CA VAL A 120 -9.90 -29.25 20.15
C VAL A 120 -9.94 -30.29 19.02
N GLU A 121 -8.78 -30.68 18.47
CA GLU A 121 -8.72 -31.76 17.47
C GLU A 121 -9.11 -33.12 18.05
N GLU A 122 -8.72 -33.44 19.29
CA GLU A 122 -9.15 -34.67 19.95
C GLU A 122 -10.66 -34.70 20.17
N ASP A 123 -11.22 -33.61 20.66
CA ASP A 123 -12.67 -33.48 20.86
C ASP A 123 -13.42 -33.59 19.53
N ARG A 124 -12.90 -32.95 18.47
CA ARG A 124 -13.45 -33.11 17.11
C ARG A 124 -13.41 -34.56 16.66
N LYS A 125 -12.33 -35.31 16.93
CA LYS A 125 -12.22 -36.73 16.56
C LYS A 125 -13.23 -37.59 17.34
N ARG A 126 -13.40 -37.34 18.63
CA ARG A 126 -14.39 -38.04 19.48
C ARG A 126 -15.81 -37.79 18.99
N ALA A 127 -16.18 -36.52 18.81
CA ALA A 127 -17.49 -36.14 18.29
C ALA A 127 -17.77 -36.71 16.88
N ALA A 128 -16.75 -36.79 16.02
CA ALA A 128 -16.88 -37.43 14.72
C ALA A 128 -17.16 -38.94 14.83
N LYS A 129 -16.50 -39.62 15.78
CA LYS A 129 -16.73 -41.05 16.04
C LYS A 129 -18.16 -41.30 16.55
N ASP A 130 -18.60 -40.54 17.55
CA ASP A 130 -19.95 -40.67 18.12
C ASP A 130 -21.03 -40.41 17.06
N ARG A 131 -20.81 -39.42 16.19
CA ARG A 131 -21.67 -39.15 15.04
C ARG A 131 -21.74 -40.34 14.09
N ASP A 132 -20.60 -40.95 13.76
CA ASP A 132 -20.57 -42.09 12.84
C ASP A 132 -21.25 -43.33 13.44
N GLU A 133 -21.07 -43.58 14.73
CA GLU A 133 -21.79 -44.63 15.46
C GLU A 133 -23.31 -44.38 15.45
N MET A 134 -23.74 -43.16 15.76
CA MET A 134 -25.16 -42.78 15.73
C MET A 134 -25.76 -42.93 14.32
N LYS A 135 -24.98 -42.58 13.28
CA LYS A 135 -25.40 -42.76 11.89
C LYS A 135 -25.70 -44.22 11.56
N VAL A 136 -24.85 -45.15 12.01
CA VAL A 136 -25.07 -46.59 11.82
C VAL A 136 -26.36 -47.06 12.52
N VAL A 137 -26.63 -46.58 13.73
CA VAL A 137 -27.87 -46.91 14.47
C VAL A 137 -29.11 -46.44 13.68
N VAL A 138 -29.10 -45.21 13.20
CA VAL A 138 -30.20 -44.65 12.40
C VAL A 138 -30.38 -45.43 11.09
N GLU A 139 -29.30 -45.76 10.38
CA GLU A 139 -29.36 -46.56 9.15
C GLU A 139 -30.00 -47.94 9.38
N ASN A 140 -29.67 -48.59 10.50
CA ASN A 140 -30.26 -49.88 10.85
C ASN A 140 -31.75 -49.76 11.18
N LEU A 141 -32.17 -48.72 11.88
CA LEU A 141 -33.57 -48.46 12.21
C LEU A 141 -34.41 -48.21 10.93
N VAL A 142 -33.87 -47.42 9.99
CA VAL A 142 -34.50 -47.18 8.68
C VAL A 142 -34.63 -48.46 7.87
N LYS A 143 -33.59 -49.30 7.81
CA LYS A 143 -33.65 -50.61 7.14
C LYS A 143 -34.68 -51.55 7.78
N GLY A 144 -34.79 -51.53 9.11
CA GLY A 144 -35.79 -52.29 9.86
C GLY A 144 -37.23 -51.84 9.52
N ALA A 145 -37.49 -50.54 9.56
CA ALA A 145 -38.81 -49.98 9.23
C ALA A 145 -39.26 -50.31 7.80
N ARG A 146 -38.34 -50.32 6.83
CA ARG A 146 -38.63 -50.66 5.43
C ARG A 146 -38.93 -52.14 5.18
N ARG A 147 -38.59 -53.05 6.11
CA ARG A 147 -38.92 -54.49 5.99
C ARG A 147 -40.31 -54.84 6.55
N VAL A 148 -40.90 -53.94 7.33
CA VAL A 148 -42.19 -54.16 8.01
C VAL A 148 -43.37 -53.63 7.19
N TYR A 149 -43.09 -52.79 6.19
CA TYR A 149 -44.04 -52.33 5.15
C TYR A 149 -43.69 -52.98 3.81
#